data_AF-A0A1H7NFZ3-F1
#
_entry.id   AF-A0A1H7NFZ3-F1
#
_cell.length_a   1.000
_cell.length_b   1.000
_cell.length_c   1.000
_cell.angle_alpha   90.00
_cell.angle_beta   90.00
_cell.angle_gamma   90.00
#
_symmetry.space_group_name_H-M   'P 1'
#
loop_
_entity.id
_entity.type
_entity.pdbx_description
1 polymer ?
#
loop_
_entity_poly.entity_id
_entity_poly.type
_entity_poly.pdbx_seq_one_letter_code
_entity_poly.pdbx_strand_id
1 'polypeptide(L)'
;MGWIAGVDGCKAGWIAAFADATGHLAPFFRVIPRWSDLLAGQTVPELIAVDMPIGLPDRISGSGRGPEQAVRALLGERQSSVFSIPSRSAVHATDYAEACQLALATSEPPRRVSKQGFHLFPRIREIDALLRAEPDWRERIFETHPELAFATMRGAPLVHPKKIKGVVNPAGMAERRALLLAAGLPEAIVHAKPPRGAAADDALDALAALVVARHIAAGRGRPFPDPPGRDSHALPIAIWTYVADRSLAQDPPMTDKPVPRSMIEAAADRIAGHARTTPVMRLGTGAFGSRADVSLKLECLQHAGSFKTRGAFNNLLSLDVPAAGVAAASGGNHGAAVAYAAGQRGVKATIFVPEISPAAKIEAIRRFGAEVRIGGAQYDDAQAACDKFVAETGALKIHPFSARETIAGQGTLGREWQGQEPDLDTVLVAVGGGGLISGIAAWFAGTSVKVVGVEPEGSRALHAALEAKAPVTVTVASVAADSLGARNVGQLVYDVCKDAVDHVVLVPDAAITEAQALLWRDFRLAVEPGGAAALGALIAGSYKPQPGERLGVLVCGANVDLAKLIEIIA
;
A
#
# COMPACT_ATOMS: atom_id res chain seq x y z
N MET A 1 -16.26 22.78 14.67
CA MET A 1 -14.91 22.84 14.07
C MET A 1 -13.97 22.37 15.15
N GLY A 2 -13.42 21.17 15.01
CA GLY A 2 -12.56 20.58 16.03
C GLY A 2 -11.11 20.98 15.79
N TRP A 3 -10.45 21.52 16.81
CA TRP A 3 -8.99 21.74 16.74
C TRP A 3 -8.27 20.50 17.21
N ILE A 4 -7.08 20.25 16.66
CA ILE A 4 -6.14 19.27 17.19
C ILE A 4 -4.79 19.95 17.42
N ALA A 5 -4.02 19.44 18.37
CA ALA A 5 -2.72 20.01 18.72
C ALA A 5 -1.62 18.97 18.87
N GLY A 6 -0.44 19.32 18.38
CA GLY A 6 0.83 18.70 18.76
C GLY A 6 1.59 19.62 19.71
N VAL A 7 2.11 19.08 20.81
CA VAL A 7 2.69 19.89 21.88
C VAL A 7 4.06 19.36 22.28
N ASP A 8 5.01 20.27 22.47
CA ASP A 8 6.34 19.99 23.01
C ASP A 8 6.74 21.01 24.09
N GLY A 9 7.63 20.61 24.99
CA GLY A 9 8.16 21.47 26.05
C GLY A 9 9.24 22.41 25.54
N CYS A 10 9.07 23.72 25.74
CA CYS A 10 10.05 24.73 25.36
C CYS A 10 10.50 25.58 26.55
N LYS A 11 11.51 26.44 26.36
CA LYS A 11 12.05 27.28 27.46
C LYS A 11 10.98 28.17 28.12
N ALA A 12 10.00 28.63 27.36
CA ALA A 12 8.92 29.48 27.85
C ALA A 12 7.69 28.73 28.39
N GLY A 13 7.75 27.40 28.50
CA GLY A 13 6.63 26.54 28.91
C GLY A 13 6.41 25.45 27.89
N TRP A 14 5.43 25.65 27.02
CA TRP A 14 5.05 24.73 25.95
C TRP A 14 4.95 25.47 24.61
N ILE A 15 5.29 24.78 23.53
CA ILE A 15 4.95 25.18 22.17
C ILE A 15 3.89 24.20 21.65
N ALA A 16 2.79 24.74 21.16
CA ALA A 16 1.70 23.99 20.57
C ALA A 16 1.53 24.36 19.09
N ALA A 17 1.52 23.36 18.23
CA ALA A 17 1.14 23.49 16.83
C ALA A 17 -0.33 23.09 16.70
N PHE A 18 -1.17 24.04 16.28
CA PHE A 18 -2.60 23.83 16.09
C PHE A 18 -2.91 23.54 14.63
N ALA A 19 -3.84 22.62 14.39
CA ALA A 19 -4.48 22.46 13.09
C ALA A 19 -5.99 22.28 13.25
N ASP A 20 -6.74 22.80 12.30
CA ASP A 20 -8.15 22.50 12.17
C ASP A 20 -8.33 21.08 11.63
N ALA A 21 -9.18 20.27 12.27
CA ALA A 21 -9.42 18.88 11.90
C ALA A 21 -10.03 18.73 10.48
N THR A 22 -10.68 19.77 9.95
CA THR A 22 -11.23 19.77 8.58
C THR A 22 -10.20 20.17 7.52
N GLY A 23 -9.04 20.70 7.92
CA GLY A 23 -7.97 21.13 7.01
C GLY A 23 -8.26 22.45 6.28
N HIS A 24 -9.34 23.16 6.61
CA HIS A 24 -9.73 24.41 5.95
C HIS A 24 -8.96 25.62 6.47
N LEU A 25 -8.52 25.58 7.74
CA LEU A 25 -7.75 26.66 8.35
C LEU A 25 -6.26 26.33 8.39
N ALA A 26 -5.44 27.35 8.13
CA ALA A 26 -3.99 27.21 8.16
C ALA A 26 -3.50 26.88 9.58
N PRO A 27 -2.58 25.91 9.73
CA PRO A 27 -1.99 25.59 11.03
C PRO A 27 -1.12 26.74 11.53
N PHE A 28 -1.02 26.88 12.86
CA PHE A 28 -0.25 27.95 13.50
C PHE A 28 0.40 27.48 14.81
N PHE A 29 1.43 28.20 15.24
CA PHE A 29 2.08 27.97 16.54
C PHE A 29 1.54 28.90 17.61
N ARG A 30 1.48 28.39 18.85
CA ARG A 30 1.28 29.20 20.06
C ARG A 30 2.27 28.74 21.13
N VAL A 31 2.95 29.68 21.77
CA VAL A 31 3.73 29.41 22.99
C VAL A 31 2.84 29.73 24.19
N ILE A 32 2.72 28.79 25.12
CA ILE A 32 1.89 28.93 26.31
C ILE A 32 2.73 28.65 27.57
N PRO A 33 2.64 29.48 28.62
CA PRO A 33 3.44 29.30 29.82
C PRO A 33 3.04 28.09 30.66
N ARG A 34 1.73 27.78 30.74
CA ARG A 34 1.18 26.69 31.55
C ARG A 34 0.29 25.80 30.69
N TRP A 35 0.22 24.52 31.03
CA TRP A 35 -0.63 23.56 30.31
C TRP A 35 -2.11 23.96 30.30
N SER A 36 -2.63 24.50 31.40
CA SER A 36 -4.03 24.96 31.49
C SER A 36 -4.38 26.06 30.49
N ASP A 37 -3.40 26.85 30.04
CA ASP A 37 -3.62 27.90 29.04
C ASP A 37 -3.86 27.29 27.63
N LEU A 38 -3.54 26.00 27.40
CA LEU A 38 -3.88 25.25 26.17
C LEU A 38 -5.39 24.95 26.09
N LEU A 39 -6.01 24.77 27.25
CA LEU A 39 -7.39 24.30 27.39
C LEU A 39 -8.38 25.46 27.58
N ALA A 40 -7.87 26.70 27.53
CA ALA A 40 -8.65 27.92 27.71
C ALA A 40 -8.84 28.67 26.37
N GLY A 41 -9.99 29.32 26.21
CA GLY A 41 -10.28 30.21 25.08
C GLY A 41 -11.10 29.59 23.95
N GLN A 42 -11.02 30.18 22.75
CA GLN A 42 -11.87 29.83 21.60
C GLN A 42 -11.32 28.68 20.72
N THR A 43 -10.05 28.33 20.88
CA THR A 43 -9.37 27.29 20.08
C THR A 43 -8.90 26.15 20.98
N VAL A 44 -9.82 25.48 21.66
CA VAL A 44 -9.50 24.33 22.51
C VAL A 44 -9.37 23.08 21.64
N PRO A 45 -8.25 22.34 21.70
CA PRO A 45 -8.11 21.10 20.96
C PRO A 45 -9.06 20.02 21.49
N GLU A 46 -9.73 19.30 20.59
CA GLU A 46 -10.47 18.08 20.89
C GLU A 46 -9.54 16.90 21.12
N LEU A 47 -8.34 16.93 20.52
CA LEU A 47 -7.30 15.91 20.67
C LEU A 47 -5.90 16.54 20.70
N ILE A 48 -5.06 16.05 21.61
CA ILE A 48 -3.70 16.53 21.85
C ILE A 48 -2.75 15.34 21.85
N ALA A 49 -1.69 15.40 21.04
CA ALA A 49 -0.52 14.55 21.22
C ALA A 49 0.63 15.40 21.78
N VAL A 50 1.34 14.89 22.79
CA VAL A 50 2.36 15.65 23.52
C VAL A 50 3.63 14.84 23.72
N ASP A 51 4.79 15.45 23.48
CA ASP A 51 6.10 14.88 23.87
C ASP A 51 6.34 15.02 25.38
N MET A 52 5.53 14.31 26.16
CA MET A 52 5.67 14.26 27.60
C MET A 52 5.11 12.95 28.16
N PRO A 53 5.82 12.33 29.11
CA PRO A 53 5.36 11.15 29.84
C PRO A 53 3.98 11.29 30.47
N ILE A 54 3.09 10.34 30.20
CA ILE A 54 1.76 10.16 30.81
C ILE A 54 1.65 8.78 31.46
N GLY A 55 1.04 8.74 32.65
CA GLY A 55 0.93 7.54 33.45
C GLY A 55 2.24 7.22 34.17
N LEU A 56 2.20 7.24 35.50
CA LEU A 56 3.38 7.11 36.36
C LEU A 56 3.15 5.96 37.35
N PRO A 57 3.77 4.79 37.14
CA PRO A 57 3.74 3.70 38.10
C PRO A 57 4.29 4.10 39.47
N ASP A 58 3.77 3.47 40.52
CA ASP A 58 4.31 3.64 41.88
C ASP A 58 5.68 2.98 42.05
N ARG A 59 5.96 1.94 41.26
CA ARG A 59 7.26 1.25 41.20
C ARG A 59 7.66 0.95 39.77
N ILE A 60 8.95 0.99 39.49
CA ILE A 60 9.54 0.71 38.18
C ILE A 60 10.20 -0.66 38.20
N SER A 61 9.85 -1.52 37.24
CA SER A 61 10.55 -2.78 36.98
C SER A 61 11.28 -2.67 35.63
N GLY A 62 12.59 -2.89 35.64
CA GLY A 62 13.44 -2.81 34.45
C GLY A 62 13.82 -1.38 34.06
N SER A 63 13.71 -1.05 32.78
CA SER A 63 14.27 0.18 32.18
C SER A 63 13.20 1.21 31.81
N GLY A 64 12.39 1.64 32.78
CA GLY A 64 11.33 2.65 32.58
C GLY A 64 9.93 2.08 32.85
N ARG A 65 8.89 2.77 32.38
CA ARG A 65 7.48 2.44 32.61
C ARG A 65 6.98 1.28 31.74
N GLY A 66 7.75 0.90 30.73
CA GLY A 66 7.41 -0.13 29.74
C GLY A 66 7.43 0.42 28.31
N PRO A 67 6.68 1.50 28.00
CA PRO A 67 6.69 2.14 26.69
C PRO A 67 8.08 2.50 26.18
N GLU A 68 8.96 2.99 27.04
CA GLU A 68 10.31 3.38 26.64
C GLU A 68 11.10 2.19 26.09
N GLN A 69 10.92 1.00 26.68
CA GLN A 69 11.60 -0.21 26.23
C GLN A 69 11.06 -0.64 24.86
N ALA A 70 9.74 -0.62 24.70
CA ALA A 70 9.08 -0.95 23.43
C ALA A 70 9.51 0.00 22.30
N VAL A 71 9.57 1.31 22.58
CA VAL A 71 9.96 2.33 21.59
C VAL A 71 11.45 2.28 21.28
N ARG A 72 12.33 2.09 22.27
CA ARG A 72 13.79 2.00 22.04
C ARG A 72 14.16 0.93 21.01
N ALA A 73 13.46 -0.22 21.05
CA ALA A 73 13.66 -1.30 20.09
C ALA A 73 13.41 -0.87 18.63
N LEU A 74 12.59 0.16 18.42
CA LEU A 74 12.22 0.67 17.09
C LEU A 74 13.14 1.78 16.56
N LEU A 75 14.03 2.32 17.40
CA LEU A 75 14.80 3.53 17.07
C LEU A 75 16.27 3.26 16.69
N GLY A 76 16.72 2.00 16.71
CA GLY A 76 18.10 1.63 16.37
C GLY A 76 19.13 2.44 17.14
N GLU A 77 20.02 3.15 16.45
CA GLU A 77 21.04 4.01 17.08
C GLU A 77 20.45 5.22 17.83
N ARG A 78 19.21 5.61 17.54
CA ARG A 78 18.54 6.75 18.17
C ARG A 78 17.81 6.38 19.47
N GLN A 79 17.89 5.12 19.91
CA GLN A 79 17.24 4.64 21.14
C GLN A 79 17.57 5.45 22.41
N SER A 80 18.75 6.07 22.47
CA SER A 80 19.19 6.88 23.62
C SER A 80 18.42 8.19 23.81
N SER A 81 17.64 8.61 22.81
CA SER A 81 16.75 9.78 22.89
C SER A 81 15.56 9.56 23.82
N VAL A 82 15.10 8.31 23.96
CA VAL A 82 13.96 7.97 24.81
C VAL A 82 14.48 7.73 26.22
N PHE A 83 14.25 8.68 27.11
CA PHE A 83 14.70 8.60 28.50
C PHE A 83 13.73 7.78 29.36
N SER A 84 14.26 7.02 30.32
CA SER A 84 13.42 6.31 31.30
C SER A 84 12.91 7.28 32.34
N ILE A 85 11.61 7.22 32.60
CA ILE A 85 10.93 8.01 33.62
C ILE A 85 10.83 7.19 34.90
N PRO A 86 11.15 7.77 36.08
CA PRO A 86 11.07 7.05 37.34
C PRO A 86 9.62 6.98 37.84
N SER A 87 9.44 6.41 39.04
CA SER A 87 8.14 6.32 39.69
C SER A 87 7.50 7.68 39.94
N ARG A 88 6.19 7.65 40.16
CA ARG A 88 5.38 8.82 40.52
C ARG A 88 5.96 9.62 41.69
N SER A 89 6.36 8.97 42.78
CA SER A 89 6.91 9.66 43.95
C SER A 89 8.20 10.42 43.61
N ALA A 90 9.09 9.82 42.80
CA ALA A 90 10.31 10.47 42.36
C ALA A 90 10.03 11.66 41.41
N VAL A 91 9.05 11.55 40.51
CA VAL A 91 8.63 12.66 39.63
C VAL A 91 8.04 13.83 40.42
N HIS A 92 7.33 13.55 41.51
CA HIS A 92 6.69 14.57 42.34
C HIS A 92 7.66 15.32 43.27
N ALA A 93 8.83 14.76 43.55
CA ALA A 93 9.88 15.42 44.33
C ALA A 93 10.37 16.71 43.67
N THR A 94 10.50 17.77 44.47
CA THR A 94 10.94 19.10 44.01
C THR A 94 12.45 19.30 44.09
N ASP A 95 13.16 18.43 44.81
CA ASP A 95 14.61 18.43 44.93
C ASP A 95 15.23 17.25 44.17
N TYR A 96 16.39 17.48 43.56
CA TYR A 96 17.07 16.46 42.74
C TYR A 96 17.63 15.32 43.59
N ALA A 97 18.13 15.60 44.80
CA ALA A 97 18.66 14.56 45.67
C ALA A 97 17.52 13.68 46.22
N GLU A 98 16.42 14.30 46.64
CA GLU A 98 15.19 13.60 47.04
C GLU A 98 14.63 12.73 45.89
N ALA A 99 14.52 13.29 44.68
CA ALA A 99 14.07 12.55 43.50
C ALA A 99 14.96 11.31 43.23
N CYS A 100 16.28 11.45 43.35
CA CYS A 100 17.21 10.34 43.19
C CYS A 100 17.05 9.27 44.29
N GLN A 101 16.85 9.69 45.54
CA GLN A 101 16.62 8.78 46.67
C GLN A 101 15.33 7.97 46.47
N LEU A 102 14.24 8.65 46.10
CA LEU A 102 12.96 8.00 45.84
C LEU A 102 13.01 7.08 44.62
N ALA A 103 13.67 7.49 43.53
CA ALA A 103 13.84 6.64 42.35
C ALA A 103 14.62 5.35 42.67
N LEU A 104 15.70 5.45 43.46
CA LEU A 104 16.45 4.28 43.93
C LEU A 104 15.60 3.34 44.78
N ALA A 105 14.74 3.88 45.66
CA ALA A 105 13.90 3.08 46.56
C ALA A 105 12.73 2.40 45.84
N THR A 106 12.30 2.94 44.69
CA THR A 106 11.08 2.53 43.98
C THR A 106 11.35 1.87 42.63
N SER A 107 12.60 1.55 42.30
CA SER A 107 12.94 0.83 41.06
C SER A 107 13.70 -0.46 41.32
N GLU A 108 13.47 -1.45 40.45
CA GLU A 108 14.21 -2.70 40.41
C GLU A 108 14.72 -2.97 38.98
N PRO A 109 16.04 -3.01 38.74
CA PRO A 109 17.10 -2.68 39.70
C PRO A 109 17.08 -1.19 40.12
N PRO A 110 17.70 -0.81 41.25
CA PRO A 110 17.77 0.57 41.70
C PRO A 110 18.44 1.50 40.67
N ARG A 111 17.78 2.61 40.32
CA ARG A 111 18.26 3.61 39.34
C ARG A 111 18.04 5.03 39.82
N ARG A 112 19.02 5.90 39.57
CA ARG A 112 18.91 7.35 39.85
C ARG A 112 18.24 8.07 38.69
N VAL A 113 17.67 9.24 39.00
CA VAL A 113 17.12 10.18 38.01
C VAL A 113 18.26 10.86 37.27
N SER A 114 18.15 11.03 35.96
CA SER A 114 19.09 11.86 35.20
C SER A 114 18.77 13.35 35.37
N LYS A 115 19.77 14.23 35.38
CA LYS A 115 19.53 15.69 35.46
C LYS A 115 18.62 16.20 34.34
N GLN A 116 18.76 15.64 33.14
CA GLN A 116 17.90 15.97 31.99
C GLN A 116 16.44 15.56 32.26
N GLY A 117 16.21 14.35 32.79
CA GLY A 117 14.86 13.89 33.15
C GLY A 117 14.24 14.72 34.27
N PHE A 118 15.02 15.09 35.29
CA PHE A 118 14.54 15.92 36.40
C PHE A 118 14.03 17.30 35.93
N HIS A 119 14.65 17.91 34.91
CA HIS A 119 14.18 19.17 34.34
C HIS A 119 12.82 19.08 33.63
N LEU A 120 12.34 17.87 33.31
CA LEU A 120 11.02 17.64 32.72
C LEU A 120 9.91 17.50 33.79
N PHE A 121 10.27 17.21 35.04
CA PHE A 121 9.29 16.89 36.09
C PHE A 121 8.22 17.96 36.32
N PRO A 122 8.54 19.27 36.33
CA PRO A 122 7.50 20.29 36.45
C PRO A 122 6.39 20.14 35.40
N ARG A 123 6.76 19.87 34.15
CA ARG A 123 5.83 19.68 33.02
C ARG A 123 5.06 18.36 33.11
N ILE A 124 5.72 17.27 33.50
CA ILE A 124 5.06 15.97 33.73
C ILE A 124 3.98 16.13 34.81
N ARG A 125 4.28 16.85 35.90
CA ARG A 125 3.33 17.09 37.00
C ARG A 125 2.12 17.92 36.57
N GLU A 126 2.27 18.88 35.65
CA GLU A 126 1.14 19.66 35.12
C GLU A 126 0.12 18.75 34.42
N ILE A 127 0.58 17.87 33.52
CA ILE A 127 -0.29 16.95 32.78
C ILE A 127 -0.86 15.88 33.71
N ASP A 128 -0.04 15.31 34.59
CA ASP A 128 -0.45 14.30 35.55
C ASP A 128 -1.54 14.82 36.52
N ALA A 129 -1.39 16.05 37.01
CA ALA A 129 -2.39 16.69 37.87
C ALA A 129 -3.73 16.88 37.13
N LEU A 130 -3.69 17.36 35.88
CA LEU A 130 -4.88 17.51 35.04
C LEU A 130 -5.58 16.17 34.82
N LEU A 131 -4.87 15.15 34.32
CA LEU A 131 -5.48 13.87 33.96
C LEU A 131 -6.07 13.12 35.16
N ARG A 132 -5.53 13.35 36.36
CA ARG A 132 -6.12 12.86 37.60
C ARG A 132 -7.38 13.62 37.97
N ALA A 133 -7.37 14.95 37.86
CA ALA A 133 -8.49 15.81 38.23
C ALA A 133 -9.67 15.74 37.25
N GLU A 134 -9.39 15.57 35.96
CA GLU A 134 -10.36 15.64 34.86
C GLU A 134 -10.28 14.38 33.97
N PRO A 135 -11.05 13.32 34.29
CA PRO A 135 -10.99 12.05 33.57
C PRO A 135 -11.30 12.12 32.08
N ASP A 136 -12.12 13.08 31.65
CA ASP A 136 -12.52 13.26 30.24
C ASP A 136 -11.32 13.52 29.31
N TRP A 137 -10.23 14.08 29.85
CA TRP A 137 -9.01 14.33 29.09
C TRP A 137 -8.16 13.08 28.86
N ARG A 138 -8.40 11.98 29.59
CA ARG A 138 -7.62 10.73 29.47
C ARG A 138 -7.75 10.04 28.11
N GLU A 139 -8.83 10.34 27.38
CA GLU A 139 -9.08 9.83 26.03
C GLU A 139 -8.76 10.87 24.94
N ARG A 140 -8.26 12.05 25.33
CA ARG A 140 -8.00 13.18 24.43
C ARG A 140 -6.55 13.63 24.44
N ILE A 141 -5.77 13.30 25.47
CA ILE A 141 -4.36 13.65 25.59
C ILE A 141 -3.53 12.38 25.50
N PHE A 142 -2.65 12.32 24.51
CA PHE A 142 -1.84 11.16 24.17
C PHE A 142 -0.35 11.49 24.28
N GLU A 143 0.40 10.68 25.02
CA GLU A 143 1.86 10.76 25.03
C GLU A 143 2.38 10.30 23.66
N THR A 144 3.31 11.03 23.07
CA THR A 144 4.07 10.65 21.88
C THR A 144 5.55 10.94 22.08
N HIS A 145 6.39 10.55 21.12
CA HIS A 145 7.83 10.85 21.16
C HIS A 145 8.32 11.25 19.76
N PRO A 146 8.99 12.41 19.58
CA PRO A 146 9.34 12.93 18.26
C PRO A 146 10.19 11.97 17.43
N GLU A 147 11.19 11.31 18.02
CA GLU A 147 12.01 10.34 17.27
C GLU A 147 11.18 9.13 16.79
N LEU A 148 10.15 8.71 17.54
CA LEU A 148 9.24 7.66 17.10
C LEU A 148 8.29 8.17 16.03
N ALA A 149 7.74 9.38 16.19
CA ALA A 149 6.88 10.02 15.20
C ALA A 149 7.62 10.17 13.86
N PHE A 150 8.84 10.71 13.88
CA PHE A 150 9.68 10.84 12.69
C PHE A 150 10.12 9.49 12.10
N ALA A 151 10.48 8.51 12.94
CA ALA A 151 10.78 7.17 12.44
C ALA A 151 9.55 6.52 11.78
N THR A 152 8.35 6.81 12.29
CA THR A 152 7.09 6.35 11.71
C THR A 152 6.81 7.04 10.37
N MET A 153 7.01 8.37 10.27
CA MET A 153 6.92 9.11 9.00
C MET A 153 7.93 8.61 7.97
N ARG A 154 9.14 8.27 8.41
CA ARG A 154 10.22 7.78 7.55
C ARG A 154 10.02 6.33 7.14
N GLY A 155 9.36 5.52 7.96
CA GLY A 155 9.27 4.05 7.80
C GLY A 155 10.46 3.31 8.41
N ALA A 156 11.46 4.02 8.94
CA ALA A 156 12.66 3.47 9.54
C ALA A 156 13.34 4.52 10.46
N PRO A 157 14.29 4.16 11.33
CA PRO A 157 14.98 5.10 12.21
C PRO A 157 15.61 6.29 11.47
N LEU A 158 15.65 7.48 12.09
CA LEU A 158 16.27 8.67 11.49
C LEU A 158 17.77 8.48 11.24
N VAL A 159 18.26 9.03 10.12
CA VAL A 159 19.68 8.95 9.74
C VAL A 159 20.50 9.97 10.52
N HIS A 160 20.00 11.21 10.63
CA HIS A 160 20.76 12.30 11.21
C HIS A 160 20.25 12.69 12.62
N PRO A 161 21.14 12.78 13.62
CA PRO A 161 20.76 13.23 14.95
C PRO A 161 20.32 14.70 14.91
N LYS A 162 19.38 15.08 15.77
CA LYS A 162 18.89 16.47 15.90
C LYS A 162 20.00 17.45 16.30
N LYS A 163 20.93 16.99 17.16
CA LYS A 163 22.06 17.76 17.67
C LYS A 163 23.33 16.92 17.69
N ILE A 164 24.48 17.53 17.43
CA ILE A 164 25.81 16.93 17.60
C ILE A 164 26.53 17.73 18.67
N LYS A 165 26.91 17.07 19.78
CA LYS A 165 27.56 17.72 20.95
C LYS A 165 26.81 18.96 21.47
N GLY A 166 25.47 18.91 21.46
CA GLY A 166 24.60 19.99 21.93
C GLY A 166 24.33 21.12 20.92
N VAL A 167 24.99 21.11 19.76
CA VAL A 167 24.77 22.07 18.68
C VAL A 167 23.77 21.51 17.67
N VAL A 168 22.87 22.36 17.16
CA VAL A 168 21.88 21.99 16.13
C VAL A 168 22.60 21.42 14.91
N ASN A 169 22.16 20.26 14.44
CA ASN A 169 22.67 19.64 13.23
C ASN A 169 21.80 20.05 12.03
N PRO A 170 22.30 20.86 11.08
CA PRO A 170 21.50 21.30 9.92
C PRO A 170 20.92 20.14 9.11
N ALA A 171 21.67 19.05 8.92
CA ALA A 171 21.20 17.86 8.20
C ALA A 171 20.04 17.17 8.95
N GLY A 172 20.13 17.06 10.27
CA GLY A 172 19.06 16.50 11.10
C GLY A 172 17.80 17.36 11.12
N MET A 173 17.94 18.68 11.07
CA MET A 173 16.81 19.60 10.97
C MET A 173 16.16 19.55 9.58
N ALA A 174 16.96 19.43 8.51
CA ALA A 174 16.47 19.32 7.15
C ALA A 174 15.71 18.01 6.93
N GLU A 175 16.23 16.87 7.40
CA GLU A 175 15.56 15.56 7.34
C GLU A 175 14.18 15.62 7.99
N ARG A 176 14.07 16.21 9.20
CA ARG A 176 12.79 16.38 9.91
C ARG A 176 11.81 17.26 9.15
N ARG A 177 12.26 18.40 8.59
CA ARG A 177 11.39 19.26 7.76
C ARG A 177 10.87 18.53 6.53
N ALA A 178 11.72 17.79 5.83
CA ALA A 178 11.32 17.01 4.66
C ALA A 178 10.23 15.98 5.01
N LEU A 179 10.38 15.29 6.15
CA LEU A 179 9.37 14.33 6.63
C LEU A 179 8.04 15.00 6.99
N LEU A 180 8.05 16.19 7.60
CA LEU A 180 6.83 16.93 7.91
C LEU A 180 6.10 17.41 6.65
N LEU A 181 6.84 17.86 5.63
CA LEU A 181 6.28 18.20 4.32
C LEU A 181 5.66 16.97 3.65
N ALA A 182 6.37 15.84 3.65
CA ALA A 182 5.86 14.57 3.11
C ALA A 182 4.63 14.06 3.86
N ALA A 183 4.51 14.36 5.16
CA ALA A 183 3.32 14.09 5.98
C ALA A 183 2.16 15.07 5.72
N GLY A 184 2.26 15.95 4.72
CA GLY A 184 1.18 16.85 4.29
C GLY A 184 1.03 18.10 5.16
N LEU A 185 2.08 18.51 5.89
CA LEU A 185 2.08 19.83 6.54
C LEU A 185 2.45 20.93 5.55
N PRO A 186 1.74 22.08 5.54
CA PRO A 186 2.06 23.19 4.66
C PRO A 186 3.49 23.72 4.86
N GLU A 187 4.18 24.04 3.76
CA GLU A 187 5.54 24.58 3.80
C GLU A 187 5.66 25.82 4.70
N ALA A 188 4.64 26.68 4.67
CA ALA A 188 4.57 27.89 5.47
C ALA A 188 4.74 27.63 6.98
N ILE A 189 4.13 26.57 7.54
CA ILE A 189 4.27 26.27 8.97
C ILE A 189 5.56 25.49 9.25
N VAL A 190 5.95 24.58 8.35
CA VAL A 190 7.17 23.78 8.51
C VAL A 190 8.41 24.66 8.54
N HIS A 191 8.44 25.75 7.76
CA HIS A 191 9.56 26.69 7.70
C HIS A 191 9.35 27.97 8.54
N ALA A 192 8.23 28.08 9.25
CA ALA A 192 7.96 29.25 10.09
C ALA A 192 9.02 29.42 11.19
N LYS A 193 9.33 30.68 11.49
CA LYS A 193 10.12 31.02 12.67
C LYS A 193 9.25 30.77 13.91
N PRO A 194 9.71 30.01 14.91
CA PRO A 194 8.94 29.77 16.12
C PRO A 194 8.66 31.08 16.88
N PRO A 195 7.53 31.18 17.59
CA PRO A 195 7.26 32.32 18.46
C PRO A 195 8.35 32.49 19.53
N ARG A 196 8.49 33.71 20.05
CA ARG A 196 9.48 34.03 21.09
C ARG A 196 9.29 33.09 22.28
N GLY A 197 10.37 32.40 22.67
CA GLY A 197 10.36 31.47 23.82
C GLY A 197 10.51 30.00 23.45
N ALA A 198 10.36 29.65 22.17
CA ALA A 198 10.62 28.31 21.64
C ALA A 198 11.81 28.30 20.65
N ALA A 199 12.58 27.22 20.68
CA ALA A 199 13.63 26.97 19.71
C ALA A 199 13.07 26.33 18.44
N ALA A 200 13.88 26.31 17.39
CA ALA A 200 13.47 25.76 16.09
C ALA A 200 13.26 24.24 16.15
N ASP A 201 13.98 23.52 17.03
CA ASP A 201 13.78 22.10 17.28
C ASP A 201 12.49 21.82 18.03
N ASP A 202 12.18 22.59 19.10
CA ASP A 202 10.91 22.46 19.84
C ASP A 202 9.70 22.59 18.89
N ALA A 203 9.80 23.48 17.89
CA ALA A 203 8.75 23.66 16.89
C ALA A 203 8.58 22.46 15.94
N LEU A 204 9.68 21.80 15.55
CA LEU A 204 9.60 20.60 14.72
C LEU A 204 9.05 19.41 15.51
N ASP A 205 9.39 19.30 16.78
CA ASP A 205 8.89 18.24 17.66
C ASP A 205 7.38 18.43 17.93
N ALA A 206 6.92 19.66 18.15
CA ALA A 206 5.49 19.99 18.23
C ALA A 206 4.74 19.68 16.92
N LEU A 207 5.35 19.92 15.75
CA LEU A 207 4.76 19.51 14.46
C LEU A 207 4.73 17.99 14.29
N ALA A 208 5.76 17.28 14.76
CA ALA A 208 5.78 15.82 14.73
C ALA A 208 4.64 15.22 15.59
N ALA A 209 4.45 15.77 16.79
CA ALA A 209 3.32 15.45 17.64
C ALA A 209 1.98 15.78 16.95
N LEU A 210 1.89 16.90 16.21
CA LEU A 210 0.66 17.29 15.50
C LEU A 210 0.29 16.28 14.41
N VAL A 211 1.28 15.74 13.69
CA VAL A 211 1.04 14.66 12.72
C VAL A 211 0.50 13.43 13.45
N VAL A 212 1.08 13.02 14.58
CA VAL A 212 0.55 11.91 15.38
C VAL A 212 -0.89 12.18 15.81
N ALA A 213 -1.20 13.37 16.32
CA ALA A 213 -2.56 13.78 16.70
C ALA A 213 -3.55 13.66 15.53
N ARG A 214 -3.18 14.10 14.32
CA ARG A 214 -4.00 13.94 13.09
C ARG A 214 -4.35 12.48 12.83
N HIS A 215 -3.36 11.60 12.95
CA HIS A 215 -3.57 10.18 12.68
C HIS A 215 -4.38 9.47 13.77
N ILE A 216 -4.21 9.83 15.04
CA ILE A 216 -5.05 9.32 16.13
C ILE A 216 -6.50 9.75 15.92
N ALA A 217 -6.74 11.04 15.62
CA ALA A 217 -8.08 11.56 15.33
C ALA A 217 -8.75 10.85 14.14
N ALA A 218 -7.95 10.39 13.17
CA ALA A 218 -8.41 9.59 12.02
C ALA A 218 -8.54 8.08 12.31
N GLY A 219 -8.44 7.63 13.57
CA GLY A 219 -8.59 6.23 13.95
C GLY A 219 -7.39 5.34 13.61
N ARG A 220 -6.21 5.92 13.32
CA ARG A 220 -4.99 5.19 12.96
C ARG A 220 -3.92 5.18 14.06
N GLY A 221 -4.27 5.65 15.26
CA GLY A 221 -3.36 5.66 16.41
C GLY A 221 -2.86 4.25 16.74
N ARG A 222 -1.58 4.13 17.08
CA ARG A 222 -0.95 2.89 17.54
C ARG A 222 -0.18 3.15 18.84
N PRO A 223 -0.57 2.54 19.96
CA PRO A 223 0.16 2.67 21.23
C PRO A 223 1.32 1.68 21.33
N PHE A 224 2.28 2.01 22.19
CA PHE A 224 3.33 1.11 22.63
C PHE A 224 3.43 1.14 24.17
N PRO A 225 3.15 0.03 24.87
CA PRO A 225 2.64 -1.25 24.34
C PRO A 225 1.20 -1.14 23.81
N ASP A 226 0.78 -2.14 23.03
CA ASP A 226 -0.60 -2.32 22.57
C ASP A 226 -1.13 -3.66 23.09
N PRO A 227 -2.16 -3.69 23.97
CA PRO A 227 -2.90 -2.54 24.49
C PRO A 227 -2.08 -1.69 25.50
N PRO A 228 -2.45 -0.40 25.72
CA PRO A 228 -1.82 0.46 26.72
C PRO A 228 -1.91 -0.12 28.14
N GLY A 229 -0.84 0.05 28.91
CA GLY A 229 -0.88 -0.20 30.35
C GLY A 229 -1.68 0.89 31.09
N ARG A 230 -1.87 0.72 32.40
CA ARG A 230 -2.45 1.75 33.28
C ARG A 230 -1.71 1.84 34.60
N ASP A 231 -1.62 3.04 35.16
CA ASP A 231 -1.09 3.24 36.51
C ASP A 231 -2.18 3.08 37.59
N SER A 232 -1.82 3.29 38.86
CA SER A 232 -2.72 3.18 40.02
C SER A 232 -3.86 4.20 40.03
N HIS A 233 -3.80 5.22 39.17
CA HIS A 233 -4.85 6.22 38.98
C HIS A 233 -5.62 6.03 37.65
N ALA A 234 -5.41 4.89 36.98
CA ALA A 234 -5.99 4.53 35.69
C ALA A 234 -5.56 5.42 34.51
N LEU A 235 -4.47 6.18 34.64
CA LEU A 235 -3.91 6.94 33.51
C LEU A 235 -3.25 5.96 32.54
N PRO A 236 -3.40 6.15 31.22
CA PRO A 236 -2.80 5.28 30.22
C PRO A 236 -1.28 5.38 30.26
N ILE A 237 -0.60 4.24 30.20
CA ILE A 237 0.86 4.13 30.09
C ILE A 237 1.18 3.60 28.69
N ALA A 238 1.39 4.52 27.74
CA ALA A 238 1.77 4.20 26.37
C ALA A 238 2.43 5.40 25.69
N ILE A 239 3.40 5.14 24.80
CA ILE A 239 3.86 6.12 23.80
C ILE A 239 3.12 5.82 22.50
N TRP A 240 2.40 6.80 21.99
CA TRP A 240 1.60 6.70 20.78
C TRP A 240 2.37 7.15 19.55
N THR A 241 2.13 6.44 18.45
CA THR A 241 2.37 6.89 17.09
C THR A 241 1.13 6.48 16.27
N TYR A 242 1.28 6.20 14.99
CA TYR A 242 0.20 5.75 14.13
C TYR A 242 0.63 4.63 13.19
N VAL A 243 -0.35 3.92 12.65
CA VAL A 243 -0.15 3.06 11.49
C VAL A 243 0.01 3.98 10.28
N ALA A 244 1.25 4.14 9.82
CA ALA A 244 1.54 4.90 8.61
C ALA A 244 0.75 4.31 7.45
N ASP A 245 0.11 5.18 6.65
CA ASP A 245 -0.27 4.78 5.30
C ASP A 245 1.01 4.35 4.60
N ARG A 246 1.07 3.08 4.17
CA ARG A 246 2.22 2.57 3.41
C ARG A 246 2.27 3.13 1.98
N SER A 247 1.82 4.38 1.78
CA SER A 247 1.82 5.10 0.52
C SER A 247 2.92 6.17 0.43
N LEU A 248 3.57 6.62 1.52
CA LEU A 248 4.52 7.76 1.47
C LEU A 248 5.78 7.68 2.36
N ALA A 249 6.10 6.55 2.99
CA ALA A 249 7.32 6.37 3.78
C ALA A 249 8.24 5.33 3.11
N GLN A 250 9.51 5.69 2.87
CA GLN A 250 10.51 4.78 2.29
C GLN A 250 10.58 3.47 3.08
N ASP A 251 10.39 2.37 2.36
CA ASP A 251 10.32 1.01 2.89
C ASP A 251 11.45 0.71 3.90
N PRO A 252 11.15 0.22 5.14
CA PRO A 252 12.10 -0.60 5.86
C PRO A 252 12.33 -1.90 5.05
N PRO A 253 13.50 -2.53 5.14
CA PRO A 253 14.03 -3.41 4.10
C PRO A 253 13.04 -4.50 3.72
N MET A 254 12.81 -4.62 2.40
CA MET A 254 12.24 -5.76 1.68
C MET A 254 11.61 -6.82 2.59
N THR A 255 10.28 -6.84 2.68
CA THR A 255 9.62 -8.15 2.74
C THR A 255 10.00 -8.89 1.45
N ASP A 256 10.38 -10.16 1.55
CA ASP A 256 10.76 -11.09 0.45
C ASP A 256 9.76 -11.21 -0.73
N LYS A 257 8.72 -10.37 -0.80
CA LYS A 257 7.65 -10.42 -1.81
C LYS A 257 7.76 -9.26 -2.80
N PRO A 258 7.96 -9.52 -4.11
CA PRO A 258 8.20 -8.49 -5.11
C PRO A 258 7.06 -7.47 -5.32
N VAL A 259 5.81 -7.85 -5.05
CA VAL A 259 4.61 -6.99 -5.16
C VAL A 259 3.73 -7.18 -3.92
N PRO A 260 3.80 -6.30 -2.91
CA PRO A 260 3.00 -6.41 -1.70
C PRO A 260 1.55 -5.92 -1.89
N ARG A 261 0.63 -6.37 -1.02
CA ARG A 261 -0.78 -5.95 -1.02
C ARG A 261 -0.96 -4.43 -0.99
N SER A 262 -0.13 -3.70 -0.23
CA SER A 262 -0.17 -2.24 -0.17
C SER A 262 0.10 -1.56 -1.52
N MET A 263 0.93 -2.16 -2.38
CA MET A 263 1.16 -1.64 -3.74
C MET A 263 -0.10 -1.75 -4.59
N ILE A 264 -0.90 -2.81 -4.38
CA ILE A 264 -2.18 -3.05 -5.05
C ILE A 264 -3.26 -2.11 -4.51
N GLU A 265 -3.30 -1.83 -3.21
CA GLU A 265 -4.22 -0.85 -2.61
C GLU A 265 -3.99 0.54 -3.23
N ALA A 266 -2.74 0.99 -3.22
CA ALA A 266 -2.37 2.27 -3.82
C ALA A 266 -2.64 2.30 -5.34
N ALA A 267 -2.48 1.16 -6.03
CA ALA A 267 -2.84 1.05 -7.44
C ALA A 267 -4.34 1.20 -7.66
N ALA A 268 -5.15 0.56 -6.82
CA ALA A 268 -6.60 0.61 -6.91
C ALA A 268 -7.13 2.03 -6.67
N ASP A 269 -6.55 2.75 -5.71
CA ASP A 269 -6.89 4.15 -5.46
C ASP A 269 -6.47 5.05 -6.63
N ARG A 270 -5.29 4.81 -7.22
CA ARG A 270 -4.81 5.54 -8.41
C ARG A 270 -5.72 5.34 -9.63
N ILE A 271 -6.13 4.11 -9.92
CA ILE A 271 -6.93 3.82 -11.12
C ILE A 271 -8.44 4.02 -10.93
N ALA A 272 -8.87 4.42 -9.72
CA ALA A 272 -10.27 4.72 -9.45
C ALA A 272 -10.79 5.80 -10.40
N GLY A 273 -11.94 5.55 -11.03
CA GLY A 273 -12.50 6.44 -12.06
C GLY A 273 -11.85 6.33 -13.45
N HIS A 274 -10.75 5.59 -13.59
CA HIS A 274 -10.10 5.31 -14.88
C HIS A 274 -10.38 3.89 -15.39
N ALA A 275 -10.43 2.91 -14.48
CA ALA A 275 -10.90 1.56 -14.77
C ALA A 275 -12.36 1.38 -14.32
N ARG A 276 -13.12 0.55 -15.05
CA ARG A 276 -14.46 0.14 -14.64
C ARG A 276 -14.37 -0.81 -13.45
N THR A 277 -15.26 -0.63 -12.48
CA THR A 277 -15.66 -1.72 -11.59
C THR A 277 -16.52 -2.68 -12.41
N THR A 278 -15.96 -3.84 -12.76
CA THR A 278 -16.66 -4.79 -13.63
C THR A 278 -17.64 -5.64 -12.83
N PRO A 279 -18.75 -6.08 -13.43
CA PRO A 279 -19.75 -6.84 -12.71
C PRO A 279 -19.28 -8.25 -12.35
N VAL A 280 -19.87 -8.78 -11.29
CA VAL A 280 -19.86 -10.21 -10.98
C VAL A 280 -21.24 -10.77 -11.30
N MET A 281 -21.28 -11.87 -12.06
CA MET A 281 -22.50 -12.59 -12.39
C MET A 281 -22.55 -13.88 -11.57
N ARG A 282 -23.42 -13.91 -10.55
CA ARG A 282 -23.66 -15.10 -9.73
C ARG A 282 -24.57 -16.07 -10.47
N LEU A 283 -24.12 -17.31 -10.66
CA LEU A 283 -24.85 -18.35 -11.37
C LEU A 283 -25.47 -19.37 -10.44
N GLY A 284 -24.90 -19.54 -9.23
CA GLY A 284 -25.39 -20.48 -8.24
C GLY A 284 -24.85 -21.89 -8.39
N THR A 285 -25.28 -22.77 -7.50
CA THR A 285 -24.97 -24.20 -7.55
C THR A 285 -25.60 -24.88 -8.76
N GLY A 286 -24.86 -25.79 -9.41
CA GLY A 286 -25.31 -26.51 -10.60
C GLY A 286 -24.91 -25.84 -11.92
N ALA A 287 -24.41 -24.60 -11.88
CA ALA A 287 -23.90 -23.92 -13.06
C ALA A 287 -22.78 -24.75 -13.73
N PHE A 288 -22.89 -24.94 -15.05
CA PHE A 288 -21.97 -25.76 -15.85
C PHE A 288 -21.84 -27.22 -15.36
N GLY A 289 -22.86 -27.75 -14.66
CA GLY A 289 -22.82 -29.08 -14.06
C GLY A 289 -21.94 -29.16 -12.80
N SER A 290 -21.49 -28.03 -12.26
CA SER A 290 -20.64 -27.95 -11.08
C SER A 290 -21.43 -28.10 -9.78
N ARG A 291 -20.78 -28.67 -8.75
CA ARG A 291 -21.30 -28.73 -7.37
C ARG A 291 -20.90 -27.50 -6.53
N ALA A 292 -20.09 -26.60 -7.08
CA ALA A 292 -19.77 -25.30 -6.49
C ALA A 292 -20.91 -24.30 -6.69
N ASP A 293 -20.97 -23.30 -5.83
CA ASP A 293 -21.67 -22.04 -6.09
C ASP A 293 -20.78 -21.16 -6.98
N VAL A 294 -21.13 -21.05 -8.26
CA VAL A 294 -20.26 -20.43 -9.29
C VAL A 294 -20.65 -18.97 -9.52
N SER A 295 -19.63 -18.11 -9.62
CA SER A 295 -19.74 -16.73 -10.09
C SER A 295 -18.74 -16.43 -11.21
N LEU A 296 -19.13 -15.57 -12.16
CA LEU A 296 -18.25 -15.08 -13.22
C LEU A 296 -17.81 -13.63 -12.93
N LYS A 297 -16.50 -13.36 -12.97
CA LYS A 297 -15.96 -12.00 -12.94
C LYS A 297 -15.70 -11.50 -14.37
N LEU A 298 -16.42 -10.46 -14.79
CA LEU A 298 -16.52 -10.08 -16.20
C LEU A 298 -15.55 -8.97 -16.60
N GLU A 299 -14.24 -9.23 -16.51
CA GLU A 299 -13.21 -8.30 -16.99
C GLU A 299 -13.20 -8.10 -18.50
N CYS A 300 -13.85 -8.98 -19.26
CA CYS A 300 -14.15 -8.77 -20.68
C CYS A 300 -14.94 -7.47 -20.94
N LEU A 301 -15.65 -6.94 -19.95
CA LEU A 301 -16.38 -5.67 -20.03
C LEU A 301 -15.53 -4.46 -19.63
N GLN A 302 -14.26 -4.64 -19.32
CA GLN A 302 -13.35 -3.53 -19.04
C GLN A 302 -13.14 -2.68 -20.31
N HIS A 303 -12.71 -1.43 -20.12
CA HIS A 303 -12.22 -0.61 -21.24
C HIS A 303 -11.13 -1.33 -22.03
N ALA A 304 -11.07 -1.07 -23.34
CA ALA A 304 -10.23 -1.79 -24.30
C ALA A 304 -10.43 -3.32 -24.31
N GLY A 305 -11.54 -3.83 -23.75
CA GLY A 305 -11.99 -5.21 -23.87
C GLY A 305 -11.27 -6.25 -23.00
N SER A 306 -10.43 -5.83 -22.05
CA SER A 306 -9.74 -6.77 -21.14
C SER A 306 -9.21 -6.12 -19.86
N PHE A 307 -8.78 -6.95 -18.91
CA PHE A 307 -8.14 -6.54 -17.66
C PHE A 307 -6.90 -5.64 -17.82
N LYS A 308 -6.22 -5.69 -18.98
CA LYS A 308 -4.92 -5.04 -19.21
C LYS A 308 -4.96 -3.53 -18.94
N THR A 309 -6.12 -2.91 -19.08
CA THR A 309 -6.35 -1.50 -18.81
C THR A 309 -5.99 -1.10 -17.38
N ARG A 310 -6.16 -2.00 -16.40
CA ARG A 310 -5.83 -1.72 -15.00
C ARG A 310 -4.32 -1.46 -14.84
N GLY A 311 -3.48 -2.38 -15.32
CA GLY A 311 -2.02 -2.18 -15.35
C GLY A 311 -1.57 -1.02 -16.22
N ALA A 312 -2.21 -0.79 -17.37
CA ALA A 312 -1.87 0.34 -18.24
C ALA A 312 -2.06 1.68 -17.53
N PHE A 313 -3.25 1.94 -16.96
CA PHE A 313 -3.46 3.15 -16.17
C PHE A 313 -2.54 3.23 -14.97
N ASN A 314 -2.32 2.11 -14.27
CA ASN A 314 -1.47 2.11 -13.10
C ASN A 314 -0.05 2.62 -13.43
N ASN A 315 0.56 2.10 -14.50
CA ASN A 315 1.87 2.59 -14.96
C ASN A 315 1.85 4.08 -15.30
N LEU A 316 0.87 4.53 -16.11
CA LEU A 316 0.77 5.92 -16.57
C LEU A 316 0.46 6.93 -15.45
N LEU A 317 -0.08 6.46 -14.33
CA LEU A 317 -0.44 7.28 -13.17
C LEU A 317 0.60 7.22 -12.05
N SER A 318 1.46 6.19 -12.01
CA SER A 318 2.47 6.02 -10.96
C SER A 318 3.88 6.38 -11.39
N LEU A 319 4.15 6.45 -12.69
CA LEU A 319 5.48 6.73 -13.23
C LEU A 319 5.50 8.09 -13.93
N ASP A 320 6.66 8.74 -13.89
CA ASP A 320 6.89 9.96 -14.66
C ASP A 320 6.89 9.63 -16.15
N VAL A 321 5.91 10.17 -16.88
CA VAL A 321 5.78 9.97 -18.32
C VAL A 321 6.57 11.04 -19.06
N PRO A 322 7.62 10.68 -19.83
CA PRO A 322 8.43 11.64 -20.57
C PRO A 322 7.65 12.30 -21.71
N ALA A 323 8.18 13.40 -22.27
CA ALA A 323 7.58 14.08 -23.42
C ALA A 323 7.49 13.20 -24.68
N ALA A 324 8.38 12.20 -24.78
CA ALA A 324 8.33 11.16 -25.81
C ALA A 324 7.13 10.21 -25.67
N GLY A 325 6.45 10.22 -24.51
CA GLY A 325 5.28 9.41 -24.22
C GLY A 325 5.63 8.01 -23.77
N VAL A 326 4.77 7.06 -24.13
CA VAL A 326 4.87 5.64 -23.76
C VAL A 326 5.06 4.75 -24.98
N ALA A 327 5.73 3.63 -24.80
CA ALA A 327 5.93 2.63 -25.84
C ALA A 327 5.62 1.22 -25.34
N ALA A 328 5.06 0.38 -26.21
CA ALA A 328 4.82 -1.03 -25.93
C ALA A 328 4.88 -1.87 -27.22
N ALA A 329 5.35 -3.11 -27.12
CA ALA A 329 5.28 -4.09 -28.19
C ALA A 329 4.12 -5.06 -27.92
N SER A 330 3.01 -4.91 -28.66
CA SER A 330 1.87 -5.83 -28.61
C SER A 330 0.82 -5.44 -29.65
N GLY A 331 0.51 -6.35 -30.56
CA GLY A 331 -0.63 -6.23 -31.47
C GLY A 331 -1.96 -6.69 -30.86
N GLY A 332 -2.07 -6.88 -29.54
CA GLY A 332 -3.26 -7.44 -28.87
C GLY A 332 -3.73 -6.58 -27.70
N ASN A 333 -4.29 -7.26 -26.67
CA ASN A 333 -4.90 -6.62 -25.50
C ASN A 333 -4.01 -5.59 -24.80
N HIS A 334 -2.71 -5.86 -24.70
CA HIS A 334 -1.76 -4.94 -24.06
C HIS A 334 -1.59 -3.64 -24.86
N GLY A 335 -1.40 -3.75 -26.18
CA GLY A 335 -1.30 -2.59 -27.06
C GLY A 335 -2.56 -1.73 -27.02
N ALA A 336 -3.73 -2.36 -27.08
CA ALA A 336 -5.03 -1.67 -27.00
C ALA A 336 -5.22 -0.96 -25.65
N ALA A 337 -4.87 -1.60 -24.54
CA ALA A 337 -4.97 -1.03 -23.20
C ALA A 337 -4.02 0.16 -22.99
N VAL A 338 -2.77 0.06 -23.44
CA VAL A 338 -1.80 1.17 -23.37
C VAL A 338 -2.25 2.34 -24.23
N ALA A 339 -2.71 2.07 -25.46
CA ALA A 339 -3.25 3.09 -26.35
C ALA A 339 -4.47 3.80 -25.72
N TYR A 340 -5.41 3.03 -25.18
CA TYR A 340 -6.59 3.58 -24.49
C TYR A 340 -6.20 4.45 -23.29
N ALA A 341 -5.36 3.95 -22.39
CA ALA A 341 -4.95 4.68 -21.20
C ALA A 341 -4.19 5.96 -21.54
N ALA A 342 -3.31 5.92 -22.55
CA ALA A 342 -2.56 7.08 -23.03
C ALA A 342 -3.48 8.13 -23.66
N GLY A 343 -4.42 7.70 -24.51
CA GLY A 343 -5.42 8.58 -25.13
C GLY A 343 -6.26 9.32 -24.10
N GLN A 344 -6.75 8.62 -23.06
CA GLN A 344 -7.51 9.23 -21.96
C GLN A 344 -6.69 10.24 -21.13
N ARG A 345 -5.35 10.13 -21.16
CA ARG A 345 -4.41 11.00 -20.43
C ARG A 345 -3.80 12.10 -21.31
N GLY A 346 -4.11 12.14 -22.61
CA GLY A 346 -3.46 13.06 -23.56
C GLY A 346 -1.96 12.77 -23.75
N VAL A 347 -1.53 11.53 -23.49
CA VAL A 347 -0.13 11.08 -23.60
C VAL A 347 0.08 10.44 -24.97
N LYS A 348 1.24 10.69 -25.59
CA LYS A 348 1.64 10.01 -26.83
C LYS A 348 1.89 8.52 -26.55
N ALA A 349 1.34 7.64 -27.38
CA ALA A 349 1.61 6.21 -27.31
C ALA A 349 2.11 5.70 -28.66
N THR A 350 3.24 4.99 -28.66
CA THR A 350 3.78 4.30 -29.82
C THR A 350 3.72 2.79 -29.59
N ILE A 351 2.89 2.09 -30.35
CA ILE A 351 2.67 0.65 -30.22
C ILE A 351 3.35 -0.08 -31.38
N PHE A 352 4.29 -0.96 -31.04
CA PHE A 352 5.01 -1.80 -31.99
C PHE A 352 4.26 -3.11 -32.18
N VAL A 353 4.02 -3.45 -33.45
CA VAL A 353 3.29 -4.66 -33.85
C VAL A 353 4.08 -5.38 -34.95
N PRO A 354 4.02 -6.72 -35.03
CA PRO A 354 4.59 -7.44 -36.18
C PRO A 354 3.72 -7.28 -37.42
N GLU A 355 4.31 -7.46 -38.61
CA GLU A 355 3.62 -7.41 -39.92
C GLU A 355 2.42 -8.35 -40.00
N ILE A 356 2.52 -9.52 -39.36
CA ILE A 356 1.47 -10.55 -39.35
C ILE A 356 0.28 -10.20 -38.45
N SER A 357 0.27 -9.03 -37.80
CA SER A 357 -0.81 -8.64 -36.90
C SER A 357 -2.12 -8.45 -37.66
N PRO A 358 -3.24 -9.06 -37.22
CA PRO A 358 -4.54 -8.88 -37.87
C PRO A 358 -4.95 -7.40 -37.94
N ALA A 359 -5.46 -6.97 -39.11
CA ALA A 359 -5.85 -5.59 -39.36
C ALA A 359 -6.85 -5.04 -38.33
N ALA A 360 -7.80 -5.88 -37.86
CA ALA A 360 -8.75 -5.50 -36.83
C ALA A 360 -8.10 -5.07 -35.51
N LYS A 361 -6.97 -5.70 -35.13
CA LYS A 361 -6.26 -5.35 -33.88
C LYS A 361 -5.43 -4.08 -34.03
N ILE A 362 -4.81 -3.90 -35.19
CA ILE A 362 -4.13 -2.64 -35.54
C ILE A 362 -5.12 -1.48 -35.48
N GLU A 363 -6.32 -1.67 -36.06
CA GLU A 363 -7.36 -0.65 -36.08
C GLU A 363 -7.89 -0.34 -34.67
N ALA A 364 -8.07 -1.38 -33.82
CA ALA A 364 -8.44 -1.18 -32.43
C ALA A 364 -7.44 -0.31 -31.66
N ILE A 365 -6.14 -0.46 -31.91
CA ILE A 365 -5.09 0.36 -31.31
C ILE A 365 -5.13 1.80 -31.86
N ARG A 366 -5.22 1.96 -33.19
CA ARG A 366 -5.29 3.28 -33.85
C ARG A 366 -6.51 4.09 -33.43
N ARG A 367 -7.65 3.43 -33.22
CA ARG A 367 -8.89 4.06 -32.74
C ARG A 367 -8.71 4.82 -31.41
N PHE A 368 -7.75 4.41 -30.58
CA PHE A 368 -7.42 5.10 -29.33
C PHE A 368 -6.36 6.20 -29.48
N GLY A 369 -5.96 6.54 -30.71
CA GLY A 369 -5.05 7.64 -31.00
C GLY A 369 -3.56 7.30 -30.87
N ALA A 370 -3.21 6.02 -30.72
CA ALA A 370 -1.83 5.60 -30.68
C ALA A 370 -1.20 5.52 -32.08
N GLU A 371 0.08 5.88 -32.15
CA GLU A 371 0.92 5.63 -33.32
C GLU A 371 1.25 4.13 -33.37
N VAL A 372 0.87 3.45 -34.44
CA VAL A 372 1.24 2.05 -34.65
C VAL A 372 2.45 1.96 -35.57
N ARG A 373 3.53 1.32 -35.10
CA ARG A 373 4.73 1.05 -35.89
C ARG A 373 4.87 -0.44 -36.14
N ILE A 374 5.11 -0.80 -37.40
CA ILE A 374 5.46 -2.17 -37.76
C ILE A 374 6.94 -2.37 -37.42
N GLY A 375 7.21 -3.32 -36.53
CA GLY A 375 8.57 -3.55 -36.00
C GLY A 375 9.31 -4.76 -36.60
N GLY A 376 8.75 -5.40 -37.62
CA GLY A 376 9.33 -6.57 -38.30
C GLY A 376 8.31 -7.69 -38.50
N ALA A 377 8.78 -8.87 -38.90
CA ALA A 377 7.90 -9.97 -39.31
C ALA A 377 7.25 -10.68 -38.11
N GLN A 378 7.98 -10.79 -36.99
CA GLN A 378 7.55 -11.55 -35.81
C GLN A 378 7.53 -10.69 -34.54
N TYR A 379 6.94 -11.22 -33.47
CA TYR A 379 6.81 -10.51 -32.20
C TYR A 379 8.17 -10.07 -31.64
N ASP A 380 9.20 -10.92 -31.74
CA ASP A 380 10.54 -10.62 -31.22
C ASP A 380 11.16 -9.41 -31.96
N ASP A 381 10.90 -9.27 -33.26
CA ASP A 381 11.34 -8.09 -34.03
C ASP A 381 10.61 -6.82 -33.54
N ALA A 382 9.29 -6.90 -33.35
CA ALA A 382 8.50 -5.80 -32.82
C ALA A 382 8.95 -5.39 -31.41
N GLN A 383 9.34 -6.35 -30.57
CA GLN A 383 9.91 -6.08 -29.25
C GLN A 383 11.27 -5.39 -29.36
N ALA A 384 12.16 -5.85 -30.24
CA ALA A 384 13.46 -5.24 -30.47
C ALA A 384 13.33 -3.81 -31.02
N ALA A 385 12.40 -3.57 -31.95
CA ALA A 385 12.10 -2.24 -32.47
C ALA A 385 11.57 -1.29 -31.40
N CYS A 386 10.69 -1.78 -30.52
CA CYS A 386 10.22 -1.03 -29.36
C CYS A 386 11.37 -0.66 -28.41
N ASP A 387 12.27 -1.61 -28.14
CA ASP A 387 13.40 -1.40 -27.21
C ASP A 387 14.39 -0.38 -27.76
N LYS A 388 14.66 -0.44 -29.07
CA LYS A 388 15.45 0.57 -29.77
C LYS A 388 14.81 1.96 -29.67
N PHE A 389 13.52 2.07 -29.94
CA PHE A 389 12.80 3.35 -29.84
C PHE A 389 12.83 3.93 -28.42
N VAL A 390 12.65 3.10 -27.40
CA VAL A 390 12.76 3.50 -25.99
C VAL A 390 14.16 4.02 -25.69
N ALA A 391 15.21 3.32 -26.13
CA ALA A 391 16.59 3.73 -25.93
C ALA A 391 16.93 5.06 -26.63
N GLU A 392 16.38 5.31 -27.82
CA GLU A 392 16.64 6.52 -28.61
C GLU A 392 15.85 7.74 -28.15
N THR A 393 14.61 7.55 -27.71
CA THR A 393 13.68 8.66 -27.41
C THR A 393 13.48 8.91 -25.92
N GLY A 394 13.85 7.95 -25.08
CA GLY A 394 13.54 7.95 -23.65
C GLY A 394 12.07 7.71 -23.34
N ALA A 395 11.26 7.22 -24.29
CA ALA A 395 9.85 6.88 -24.03
C ALA A 395 9.72 5.83 -22.92
N LEU A 396 8.67 5.94 -22.10
CA LEU A 396 8.42 4.99 -21.02
C LEU A 396 7.93 3.65 -21.59
N LYS A 397 8.72 2.58 -21.42
CA LYS A 397 8.33 1.22 -21.82
C LYS A 397 7.30 0.65 -20.86
N ILE A 398 6.13 0.25 -21.38
CA ILE A 398 5.10 -0.44 -20.59
C ILE A 398 5.18 -1.94 -20.85
N HIS A 399 5.67 -2.70 -19.89
CA HIS A 399 5.80 -4.15 -20.02
C HIS A 399 4.43 -4.86 -19.87
N PRO A 400 4.11 -5.87 -20.71
CA PRO A 400 2.78 -6.51 -20.73
C PRO A 400 2.41 -7.31 -19.48
N PHE A 401 3.38 -7.79 -18.70
CA PHE A 401 3.11 -8.60 -17.50
C PHE A 401 4.20 -8.53 -16.43
N SER A 402 5.46 -8.67 -16.79
CA SER A 402 6.63 -8.67 -15.87
C SER A 402 7.12 -7.24 -15.53
N ALA A 403 6.27 -6.45 -14.88
CA ALA A 403 6.65 -5.19 -14.24
C ALA A 403 5.80 -4.98 -12.97
N ARG A 404 6.38 -4.40 -11.92
CA ARG A 404 5.73 -4.30 -10.59
C ARG A 404 4.46 -3.47 -10.67
N GLU A 405 4.50 -2.36 -11.40
CA GLU A 405 3.38 -1.45 -11.65
C GLU A 405 2.31 -2.12 -12.49
N THR A 406 2.69 -2.90 -13.51
CA THR A 406 1.73 -3.69 -14.28
C THR A 406 1.02 -4.70 -13.38
N ILE A 407 1.77 -5.50 -12.60
CA ILE A 407 1.22 -6.52 -11.69
C ILE A 407 0.33 -5.89 -10.63
N ALA A 408 0.77 -4.80 -9.99
CA ALA A 408 0.00 -4.10 -8.97
C ALA A 408 -1.33 -3.57 -9.53
N GLY A 409 -1.30 -2.99 -10.74
CA GLY A 409 -2.51 -2.58 -11.44
C GLY A 409 -3.44 -3.75 -11.73
N GLN A 410 -2.92 -4.88 -12.20
CA GLN A 410 -3.79 -6.07 -12.41
C GLN A 410 -4.34 -6.60 -11.08
N GLY A 411 -3.57 -6.54 -9.99
CA GLY A 411 -3.99 -6.99 -8.66
C GLY A 411 -5.16 -6.21 -8.07
N THR A 412 -5.44 -5.00 -8.57
CA THR A 412 -6.64 -4.24 -8.19
C THR A 412 -7.93 -5.01 -8.47
N LEU A 413 -7.90 -5.94 -9.44
CA LEU A 413 -8.99 -6.86 -9.69
C LEU A 413 -9.24 -7.80 -8.52
N GLY A 414 -8.19 -8.28 -7.84
CA GLY A 414 -8.32 -9.10 -6.64
C GLY A 414 -9.03 -8.34 -5.51
N ARG A 415 -8.63 -7.08 -5.27
CA ARG A 415 -9.29 -6.18 -4.29
C ARG A 415 -10.76 -5.98 -4.63
N GLU A 416 -11.05 -5.66 -5.88
CA GLU A 416 -12.42 -5.43 -6.36
C GLU A 416 -13.28 -6.69 -6.21
N TRP A 417 -12.74 -7.84 -6.60
CA TRP A 417 -13.46 -9.11 -6.57
C TRP A 417 -13.76 -9.54 -5.13
N GLN A 418 -12.80 -9.42 -4.21
CA GLN A 418 -13.05 -9.68 -2.77
C GLN A 418 -14.12 -8.74 -2.20
N GLY A 419 -14.14 -7.47 -2.61
CA GLY A 419 -15.16 -6.53 -2.16
C GLY A 419 -16.57 -6.88 -2.65
N GLN A 420 -16.70 -7.51 -3.82
CA GLN A 420 -17.98 -7.91 -4.41
C GLN A 420 -18.44 -9.32 -3.96
N GLU A 421 -17.48 -10.21 -3.67
CA GLU A 421 -17.68 -11.58 -3.20
C GLU A 421 -16.76 -11.86 -2.00
N PRO A 422 -17.12 -11.41 -0.78
CA PRO A 422 -16.25 -11.50 0.40
C PRO A 422 -15.99 -12.93 0.88
N ASP A 423 -16.84 -13.87 0.48
CA ASP A 423 -16.84 -15.26 0.94
C ASP A 423 -16.26 -16.25 -0.09
N LEU A 424 -15.47 -15.79 -1.08
CA LEU A 424 -14.87 -16.69 -2.06
C LEU A 424 -13.96 -17.73 -1.39
N ASP A 425 -14.07 -18.98 -1.83
CA ASP A 425 -13.14 -20.05 -1.45
C ASP A 425 -12.01 -20.19 -2.45
N THR A 426 -12.33 -20.09 -3.75
CA THR A 426 -11.36 -20.24 -4.85
C THR A 426 -11.65 -19.28 -6.00
N VAL A 427 -10.58 -18.80 -6.64
CA VAL A 427 -10.65 -18.08 -7.92
C VAL A 427 -9.84 -18.79 -9.01
N LEU A 428 -10.45 -18.98 -10.18
CA LEU A 428 -9.80 -19.50 -11.39
C LEU A 428 -9.35 -18.34 -12.28
N VAL A 429 -8.06 -18.30 -12.60
CA VAL A 429 -7.43 -17.19 -13.33
C VAL A 429 -6.67 -17.73 -14.53
N ALA A 430 -7.03 -17.28 -15.73
CA ALA A 430 -6.28 -17.60 -16.94
C ALA A 430 -4.85 -17.02 -16.90
N VAL A 431 -3.88 -17.81 -17.34
CA VAL A 431 -2.46 -17.47 -17.25
C VAL A 431 -1.81 -17.50 -18.64
N GLY A 432 -1.16 -16.40 -18.99
CA GLY A 432 -0.19 -16.33 -20.08
C GLY A 432 1.18 -15.99 -19.51
N GLY A 433 1.61 -14.73 -19.65
CA GLY A 433 2.85 -14.25 -18.99
C GLY A 433 2.75 -14.10 -17.47
N GLY A 434 1.60 -14.40 -16.87
CA GLY A 434 1.41 -14.47 -15.41
C GLY A 434 1.27 -13.16 -14.63
N GLY A 435 1.29 -11.99 -15.29
CA GLY A 435 1.15 -10.70 -14.58
C GLY A 435 -0.22 -10.51 -13.89
N LEU A 436 -1.29 -11.04 -14.48
CA LEU A 436 -2.65 -11.00 -13.90
C LEU A 436 -2.76 -11.86 -12.64
N ILE A 437 -2.42 -13.15 -12.77
CA ILE A 437 -2.45 -14.08 -11.63
C ILE A 437 -1.48 -13.64 -10.54
N SER A 438 -0.31 -13.08 -10.88
CA SER A 438 0.62 -12.51 -9.89
C SER A 438 -0.07 -11.44 -9.04
N GLY A 439 -0.81 -10.53 -9.67
CA GLY A 439 -1.50 -9.46 -8.96
C GLY A 439 -2.63 -9.98 -8.06
N ILE A 440 -3.43 -10.91 -8.57
CA ILE A 440 -4.53 -11.54 -7.81
C ILE A 440 -3.98 -12.39 -6.66
N ALA A 441 -2.95 -13.20 -6.91
CA ALA A 441 -2.28 -14.02 -5.90
C ALA A 441 -1.63 -13.15 -4.82
N ALA A 442 -0.93 -12.08 -5.19
CA ALA A 442 -0.39 -11.10 -4.24
C ALA A 442 -1.48 -10.45 -3.38
N TRP A 443 -2.66 -10.17 -3.97
CA TRP A 443 -3.81 -9.68 -3.20
C TRP A 443 -4.30 -10.73 -2.20
N PHE A 444 -4.55 -11.97 -2.60
CA PHE A 444 -5.09 -13.02 -1.73
C PHE A 444 -4.05 -13.72 -0.85
N ALA A 445 -2.77 -13.40 -0.99
CA ALA A 445 -1.70 -13.99 -0.18
C ALA A 445 -1.98 -13.87 1.33
N GLY A 446 -1.91 -15.00 2.04
CA GLY A 446 -2.18 -15.07 3.48
C GLY A 446 -3.68 -15.04 3.85
N THR A 447 -4.60 -15.12 2.89
CA THR A 447 -6.02 -15.39 3.13
C THR A 447 -6.34 -16.87 2.95
N SER A 448 -7.58 -17.29 3.21
CA SER A 448 -8.07 -18.64 2.92
C SER A 448 -8.43 -18.87 1.45
N VAL A 449 -8.47 -17.82 0.62
CA VAL A 449 -8.87 -17.91 -0.79
C VAL A 449 -7.77 -18.57 -1.61
N LYS A 450 -8.10 -19.65 -2.32
CA LYS A 450 -7.18 -20.33 -3.23
C LYS A 450 -7.15 -19.62 -4.58
N VAL A 451 -5.95 -19.30 -5.06
CA VAL A 451 -5.76 -18.77 -6.41
C VAL A 451 -5.23 -19.88 -7.30
N VAL A 452 -6.05 -20.33 -8.24
CA VAL A 452 -5.71 -21.43 -9.16
C VAL A 452 -5.48 -20.86 -10.56
N GLY A 453 -4.31 -21.13 -11.12
CA GLY A 453 -3.98 -20.76 -12.49
C GLY A 453 -4.55 -21.73 -13.50
N VAL A 454 -4.89 -21.22 -14.68
CA VAL A 454 -5.38 -22.03 -15.81
C VAL A 454 -4.57 -21.70 -17.06
N GLU A 455 -3.89 -22.70 -17.60
CA GLU A 455 -3.08 -22.58 -18.82
C GLU A 455 -3.54 -23.58 -19.89
N PRO A 456 -3.50 -23.25 -21.19
CA PRO A 456 -3.65 -24.25 -22.23
C PRO A 456 -2.53 -25.29 -22.14
N GLU A 457 -2.82 -26.55 -22.44
CA GLU A 457 -1.83 -27.65 -22.43
C GLU A 457 -0.58 -27.32 -23.27
N GLY A 458 -0.78 -26.73 -24.44
CA GLY A 458 0.29 -26.33 -25.35
C GLY A 458 0.87 -24.93 -25.09
N SER A 459 0.50 -24.25 -24.00
CA SER A 459 1.04 -22.94 -23.61
C SER A 459 1.10 -22.79 -22.08
N ARG A 460 2.03 -23.53 -21.47
CA ARG A 460 2.09 -23.84 -20.03
C ARG A 460 3.27 -23.19 -19.28
N ALA A 461 3.48 -21.88 -19.45
CA ALA A 461 4.69 -21.21 -19.00
C ALA A 461 4.84 -21.15 -17.47
N LEU A 462 3.77 -20.83 -16.74
CA LEU A 462 3.79 -20.78 -15.28
C LEU A 462 3.84 -22.18 -14.68
N HIS A 463 3.04 -23.12 -15.19
CA HIS A 463 3.07 -24.51 -14.76
C HIS A 463 4.48 -25.08 -14.90
N ALA A 464 5.12 -24.92 -16.07
CA ALA A 464 6.49 -25.38 -16.29
C ALA A 464 7.50 -24.71 -15.35
N ALA A 465 7.33 -23.40 -15.07
CA ALA A 465 8.21 -22.69 -14.14
C ALA A 465 8.07 -23.17 -12.69
N LEU A 466 6.85 -23.44 -12.23
CA LEU A 466 6.59 -23.99 -10.90
C LEU A 466 7.14 -25.42 -10.76
N GLU A 467 6.96 -26.26 -11.79
CA GLU A 467 7.51 -27.63 -11.84
C GLU A 467 9.06 -27.60 -11.79
N ALA A 468 9.69 -26.72 -12.57
CA ALA A 468 11.14 -26.58 -12.62
C ALA A 468 11.73 -25.80 -11.43
N LYS A 469 10.88 -25.18 -10.60
CA LYS A 469 11.27 -24.25 -9.52
C LYS A 469 12.15 -23.08 -9.99
N ALA A 470 11.99 -22.67 -11.25
CA ALA A 470 12.66 -21.52 -11.86
C ALA A 470 11.95 -21.17 -13.19
N PRO A 471 12.05 -19.93 -13.69
CA PRO A 471 11.54 -19.58 -15.00
C PRO A 471 12.20 -20.43 -16.11
N VAL A 472 11.39 -21.08 -16.94
CA VAL A 472 11.83 -21.89 -18.08
C VAL A 472 11.11 -21.48 -19.35
N THR A 473 11.77 -21.71 -20.48
CA THR A 473 11.21 -21.41 -21.80
C THR A 473 10.45 -22.62 -22.35
N VAL A 474 9.21 -22.40 -22.77
CA VAL A 474 8.34 -23.41 -23.37
C VAL A 474 8.00 -23.07 -24.83
N THR A 475 7.55 -24.09 -25.57
CA THR A 475 6.89 -23.89 -26.86
C THR A 475 5.46 -23.38 -26.64
N VAL A 476 4.93 -22.69 -27.64
CA VAL A 476 3.56 -22.15 -27.63
C VAL A 476 2.83 -22.72 -28.84
N ALA A 477 1.79 -23.50 -28.57
CA ALA A 477 0.90 -24.08 -29.57
C ALA A 477 -0.49 -24.23 -28.95
N SER A 478 -1.37 -23.25 -29.18
CA SER A 478 -2.74 -23.28 -28.66
C SER A 478 -3.63 -22.32 -29.45
N VAL A 479 -4.94 -22.59 -29.50
CA VAL A 479 -5.96 -21.63 -29.96
C VAL A 479 -5.91 -20.31 -29.18
N ALA A 480 -5.42 -20.34 -27.93
CA ALA A 480 -5.25 -19.17 -27.08
C ALA A 480 -3.86 -18.52 -27.14
N ALA A 481 -2.99 -18.92 -28.08
CA ALA A 481 -1.62 -18.39 -28.18
C ALA A 481 -1.54 -16.86 -28.27
N ASP A 482 -2.53 -16.20 -28.85
CA ASP A 482 -2.53 -14.74 -28.95
C ASP A 482 -2.70 -14.01 -27.61
N SER A 483 -3.46 -14.60 -26.67
CA SER A 483 -3.77 -14.00 -25.37
C SER A 483 -2.99 -14.62 -24.21
N LEU A 484 -2.67 -15.92 -24.31
CA LEU A 484 -2.00 -16.72 -23.27
C LEU A 484 -0.64 -17.30 -23.71
N GLY A 485 -0.18 -17.04 -24.94
CA GLY A 485 1.03 -17.60 -25.53
C GLY A 485 2.37 -17.03 -25.06
N ALA A 486 2.60 -16.92 -23.75
CA ALA A 486 3.91 -16.55 -23.24
C ALA A 486 4.86 -17.76 -23.27
N ARG A 487 6.08 -17.57 -23.76
CA ARG A 487 7.10 -18.64 -23.76
C ARG A 487 7.80 -18.77 -22.41
N ASN A 488 7.77 -17.73 -21.58
CA ASN A 488 8.43 -17.69 -20.27
C ASN A 488 7.74 -16.62 -19.40
N VAL A 489 7.54 -16.91 -18.11
CA VAL A 489 6.93 -15.97 -17.15
C VAL A 489 7.90 -14.92 -16.60
N GLY A 490 9.21 -15.23 -16.62
CA GLY A 490 10.25 -14.41 -16.02
C GLY A 490 10.33 -14.52 -14.50
N GLN A 491 11.42 -13.99 -13.94
CA GLN A 491 11.76 -14.15 -12.51
C GLN A 491 10.74 -13.47 -11.59
N LEU A 492 10.33 -12.23 -11.90
CA LEU A 492 9.39 -11.46 -11.08
C LEU A 492 8.07 -12.19 -10.86
N VAL A 493 7.48 -12.72 -11.94
CA VAL A 493 6.21 -13.45 -11.89
C VAL A 493 6.37 -14.77 -11.15
N TYR A 494 7.46 -15.50 -11.40
CA TYR A 494 7.77 -16.72 -10.66
C TYR A 494 7.88 -16.47 -9.16
N ASP A 495 8.62 -15.44 -8.75
CA ASP A 495 8.81 -15.11 -7.34
C ASP A 495 7.54 -14.69 -6.62
N VAL A 496 6.60 -14.04 -7.32
CA VAL A 496 5.28 -13.74 -6.75
C VAL A 496 4.42 -15.00 -6.66
N CYS A 497 4.40 -15.82 -7.70
CA CYS A 497 3.46 -16.94 -7.81
C CYS A 497 3.86 -18.16 -6.97
N LYS A 498 5.16 -18.44 -6.79
CA LYS A 498 5.64 -19.69 -6.16
C LYS A 498 5.08 -19.96 -4.76
N ASP A 499 4.76 -18.91 -4.01
CA ASP A 499 4.25 -18.98 -2.63
C ASP A 499 2.78 -18.55 -2.49
N ALA A 500 2.16 -18.06 -3.56
CA ALA A 500 0.84 -17.43 -3.50
C ALA A 500 -0.21 -18.05 -4.44
N VAL A 501 0.22 -18.82 -5.43
CA VAL A 501 -0.66 -19.62 -6.31
C VAL A 501 -0.74 -21.03 -5.73
N ASP A 502 -1.95 -21.54 -5.58
CA ASP A 502 -2.19 -22.87 -4.99
C ASP A 502 -1.68 -23.98 -5.93
N HIS A 503 -2.13 -23.95 -7.18
CA HIS A 503 -1.59 -24.76 -8.28
C HIS A 503 -2.03 -24.18 -9.63
N VAL A 504 -1.52 -24.75 -10.72
CA VAL A 504 -1.93 -24.44 -12.10
C VAL A 504 -2.49 -25.69 -12.75
N VAL A 505 -3.70 -25.60 -13.30
CA VAL A 505 -4.31 -26.68 -14.09
C VAL A 505 -4.10 -26.43 -15.58
N LEU A 506 -3.95 -27.51 -16.35
CA LEU A 506 -3.83 -27.48 -17.80
C LEU A 506 -5.17 -27.83 -18.46
N VAL A 507 -5.50 -27.13 -19.54
CA VAL A 507 -6.76 -27.31 -20.26
C VAL A 507 -6.53 -27.56 -21.77
N PRO A 508 -7.25 -28.52 -22.36
CA PRO A 508 -7.18 -28.74 -23.80
C PRO A 508 -7.89 -27.62 -24.56
N ASP A 509 -7.39 -27.29 -25.74
CA ASP A 509 -7.95 -26.23 -26.60
C ASP A 509 -9.44 -26.44 -26.91
N ALA A 510 -9.88 -27.70 -27.05
CA ALA A 510 -11.29 -28.03 -27.29
C ALA A 510 -12.22 -27.55 -26.15
N ALA A 511 -11.76 -27.61 -24.90
CA ALA A 511 -12.53 -27.10 -23.77
C ALA A 511 -12.56 -25.58 -23.72
N ILE A 512 -11.51 -24.92 -24.21
CA ILE A 512 -11.47 -23.47 -24.36
C ILE A 512 -12.50 -23.02 -25.41
N THR A 513 -12.53 -23.66 -26.58
CA THR A 513 -13.50 -23.32 -27.64
C THR A 513 -14.93 -23.67 -27.24
N GLU A 514 -15.15 -24.79 -26.54
CA GLU A 514 -16.46 -25.12 -25.96
C GLU A 514 -16.91 -24.06 -24.93
N ALA A 515 -16.01 -23.58 -24.08
CA ALA A 515 -16.30 -22.49 -23.15
C ALA A 515 -16.65 -21.18 -23.87
N GLN A 516 -15.99 -20.85 -24.99
CA GLN A 516 -16.36 -19.71 -25.83
C GLN A 516 -17.77 -19.86 -26.40
N ALA A 517 -18.08 -21.03 -26.95
CA ALA A 517 -19.40 -21.30 -27.51
C ALA A 517 -20.50 -21.22 -26.44
N LEU A 518 -20.25 -21.74 -25.24
CA LEU A 518 -21.16 -21.67 -24.12
C LEU A 518 -21.40 -20.21 -23.68
N LEU A 519 -20.34 -19.43 -23.48
CA LEU A 519 -20.44 -18.03 -23.07
C LEU A 519 -21.21 -17.19 -24.10
N TRP A 520 -21.04 -17.47 -25.39
CA TRP A 520 -21.83 -16.82 -26.43
C TRP A 520 -23.30 -17.30 -26.45
N ARG A 521 -23.53 -18.62 -26.42
CA ARG A 521 -24.85 -19.23 -26.53
C ARG A 521 -25.77 -18.83 -25.39
N ASP A 522 -25.24 -18.89 -24.16
CA ASP A 522 -26.05 -18.81 -22.94
C ASP A 522 -26.04 -17.40 -22.33
N PHE A 523 -24.95 -16.64 -22.55
CA PHE A 523 -24.75 -15.32 -21.91
C PHE A 523 -24.55 -14.17 -22.89
N ARG A 524 -24.48 -14.44 -24.20
CA ARG A 524 -24.20 -13.44 -25.25
C ARG A 524 -22.87 -12.71 -25.03
N LEU A 525 -21.91 -13.39 -24.40
CA LEU A 525 -20.57 -12.88 -24.19
C LEU A 525 -19.66 -13.39 -25.31
N ALA A 526 -19.32 -12.50 -26.25
CA ALA A 526 -18.30 -12.78 -27.25
C ALA A 526 -16.92 -12.60 -26.61
N VAL A 527 -16.25 -13.72 -26.31
CA VAL A 527 -14.97 -13.72 -25.60
C VAL A 527 -13.85 -14.30 -26.46
N GLU A 528 -12.63 -13.83 -26.22
CA GLU A 528 -11.44 -14.42 -26.84
C GLU A 528 -11.07 -15.74 -26.13
N PRO A 529 -10.25 -16.61 -26.73
CA PRO A 529 -9.90 -17.89 -26.12
C PRO A 529 -9.31 -17.76 -24.71
N GLY A 530 -8.44 -16.77 -24.47
CA GLY A 530 -7.89 -16.51 -23.14
C GLY A 530 -8.94 -16.09 -22.11
N GLY A 531 -9.99 -15.39 -22.54
CA GLY A 531 -11.14 -15.03 -21.71
C GLY A 531 -12.02 -16.23 -21.33
N ALA A 532 -11.99 -17.31 -22.12
CA ALA A 532 -12.77 -18.52 -21.86
C ALA A 532 -11.98 -19.60 -21.11
N ALA A 533 -10.65 -19.53 -21.09
CA ALA A 533 -9.79 -20.59 -20.57
C ALA A 533 -10.12 -21.01 -19.13
N ALA A 534 -10.36 -20.04 -18.23
CA ALA A 534 -10.70 -20.34 -16.83
C ALA A 534 -12.02 -21.12 -16.69
N LEU A 535 -13.02 -20.83 -17.52
CA LEU A 535 -14.25 -21.63 -17.58
C LEU A 535 -14.01 -22.99 -18.23
N GLY A 536 -13.15 -23.05 -19.25
CA GLY A 536 -12.71 -24.30 -19.87
C GLY A 536 -12.16 -25.31 -18.86
N ALA A 537 -11.46 -24.85 -17.81
CA ALA A 537 -10.98 -25.73 -16.74
C ALA A 537 -12.10 -26.42 -15.97
N LEU A 538 -13.23 -25.74 -15.78
CA LEU A 538 -14.41 -26.30 -15.13
C LEU A 538 -15.14 -27.27 -16.06
N ILE A 539 -15.30 -26.91 -17.34
CA ILE A 539 -15.97 -27.74 -18.35
C ILE A 539 -15.21 -29.05 -18.60
N ALA A 540 -13.89 -28.98 -18.78
CA ALA A 540 -13.05 -30.18 -18.96
C ALA A 540 -12.89 -31.01 -17.67
N GLY A 541 -13.29 -30.48 -16.50
CA GLY A 541 -13.02 -31.11 -15.22
C GLY A 541 -11.53 -31.15 -14.86
N SER A 542 -10.70 -30.32 -15.49
CA SER A 542 -9.30 -30.09 -15.08
C SER A 542 -9.23 -29.49 -13.68
N TYR A 543 -10.19 -28.62 -13.34
CA TYR A 543 -10.45 -28.21 -11.97
C TYR A 543 -11.77 -28.83 -11.47
N LYS A 544 -11.72 -29.48 -10.32
CA LYS A 544 -12.85 -30.19 -9.71
C LYS A 544 -13.19 -29.56 -8.36
N PRO A 545 -14.19 -28.67 -8.30
CA PRO A 545 -14.54 -28.03 -7.04
C PRO A 545 -15.17 -29.00 -6.06
N GLN A 546 -15.04 -28.68 -4.78
CA GLN A 546 -15.75 -29.36 -3.70
C GLN A 546 -17.25 -28.98 -3.71
N PRO A 547 -18.15 -29.86 -3.23
CA PRO A 547 -19.55 -29.50 -3.05
C PRO A 547 -19.71 -28.29 -2.13
N GLY A 548 -20.46 -27.28 -2.58
CA GLY A 548 -20.71 -26.05 -1.82
C GLY A 548 -19.56 -25.03 -1.82
N GLU A 549 -18.47 -25.30 -2.54
CA GLU A 549 -17.37 -24.36 -2.72
C GLU A 549 -17.85 -23.08 -3.42
N ARG A 550 -17.47 -21.90 -2.90
CA ARG A 550 -17.76 -20.60 -3.52
C ARG A 550 -16.68 -20.26 -4.53
N LEU A 551 -16.96 -20.55 -5.80
CA LEU A 551 -16.01 -20.53 -6.90
C LEU A 551 -16.18 -19.29 -7.78
N GLY A 552 -15.13 -18.48 -7.87
CA GLY A 552 -15.03 -17.39 -8.83
C GLY A 552 -14.31 -17.82 -10.09
N VAL A 553 -14.90 -17.59 -11.26
CA VAL A 553 -14.29 -17.87 -12.58
C VAL A 553 -14.09 -16.56 -13.34
N LEU A 554 -12.84 -16.28 -13.74
CA LEU A 554 -12.51 -15.04 -14.41
C LEU A 554 -12.74 -15.13 -15.93
N VAL A 555 -13.52 -14.20 -16.47
CA VAL A 555 -13.64 -13.95 -17.92
C VAL A 555 -12.78 -12.73 -18.26
N CYS A 556 -11.50 -12.96 -18.61
CA CYS A 556 -10.47 -11.92 -18.55
C CYS A 556 -10.44 -10.94 -19.75
N GLY A 557 -11.03 -11.30 -20.89
CA GLY A 557 -10.97 -10.48 -22.11
C GLY A 557 -11.91 -10.93 -23.23
N ALA A 558 -12.16 -10.03 -24.17
CA ALA A 558 -13.16 -10.19 -25.24
C ALA A 558 -12.73 -9.68 -26.63
N ASN A 559 -11.45 -9.39 -26.85
CA ASN A 559 -10.97 -8.91 -28.17
C ASN A 559 -10.82 -10.06 -29.17
N VAL A 560 -11.95 -10.72 -29.46
CA VAL A 560 -12.06 -11.86 -30.37
C VAL A 560 -12.30 -11.40 -31.81
N ASP A 561 -11.80 -12.19 -32.76
CA ASP A 561 -12.22 -12.08 -34.15
C ASP A 561 -13.59 -12.74 -34.31
N LEU A 562 -14.62 -11.96 -34.65
CA LEU A 562 -15.99 -12.46 -34.77
C LEU A 562 -16.12 -13.53 -35.87
N ALA A 563 -15.33 -13.48 -36.94
CA ALA A 563 -15.36 -14.52 -37.97
C ALA A 563 -14.89 -15.87 -37.40
N LYS A 564 -13.81 -15.86 -36.61
CA LYS A 564 -13.33 -17.05 -35.90
C LYS A 564 -14.32 -17.51 -34.84
N LEU A 565 -14.98 -16.59 -34.14
CA LEU A 565 -16.00 -16.98 -33.18
C LEU A 565 -17.18 -17.66 -33.88
N ILE A 566 -17.61 -17.17 -35.05
CA ILE A 566 -18.66 -17.79 -35.87
C ILE A 566 -18.28 -19.23 -36.21
N GLU A 567 -17.05 -19.50 -36.63
CA GLU A 567 -16.57 -20.87 -36.92
C GLU A 567 -16.64 -21.81 -35.70
N ILE A 568 -16.50 -21.28 -34.48
CA ILE A 568 -16.56 -22.05 -33.23
C ILE A 568 -18.01 -22.34 -32.79
N ILE A 569 -18.94 -21.44 -33.09
CA ILE A 569 -20.34 -21.50 -32.62
C ILE A 569 -21.33 -22.01 -33.68
N ALA A 570 -20.90 -22.10 -34.93
CA ALA A 570 -21.65 -22.71 -36.03
C ALA A 570 -21.70 -24.23 -35.87
#